data_AF-A0A4T0Q911-F1
#
_entry.id   AF-A0A4T0Q911-F1
#
_cell.length_a   1.000
_cell.length_b   1.000
_cell.length_c   1.000
_cell.angle_alpha   90.00
_cell.angle_beta   90.00
_cell.angle_gamma   90.00
#
_symmetry.space_group_name_H-M   'P 1'
#
loop_
_entity.id
_entity.type
_entity.pdbx_description
1 polymer ?
#
loop_
_entity_poly.entity_id
_entity_poly.type
_entity_poly.pdbx_seq_one_letter_code
_entity_poly.pdbx_strand_id
1 'polypeptide(L)'
;MSMNPWAFAGISLVGSIGSLMGLRSVAPDNKGGKTAFWFLFNAAQAATLSPLLYIAPPALMVRAGLYTAGVIGSLSYVGATSKNDTYLYLGGPLLAGCVVIAISSLIPMFRVGAGVANAASNVSLYGGLAVFGGFTLYDTQRILQKARMIEGGAPIPYDPLNESISLELNFINLFIRILTILMNQQVNALKENKRLDGRSLLEGRPIEIQFGKPLGSVTIKLGECSVMSSVSCTVTQPTPERPYEGQLNISSELSAMTTPFYEPGMRGNTAEEEATLNRQLDKAIRRSGMVDREALCIIGGEKVWSLNLTLHYISDDGNLIDAGVIAAAAALLHFRRPDATVIGNEVTYHSEDERVPVPLAINHTPISFSYVFFDDFDNAVLDPTALESQLSSATFTITTTPQKEVLTITKNGGTTFAPQTVLDCLGHATERAAVISKQLHTAINEDLDRRKIGGVL
;
A
#
# COMPACT_ATOMS: atom_id res chain seq x y z
N MET A 1 12.62 0.52 20.21
CA MET A 1 11.93 0.18 21.48
C MET A 1 10.44 0.32 21.24
N SER A 2 9.69 -0.78 21.20
CA SER A 2 8.23 -0.74 21.02
C SER A 2 7.58 -0.30 22.34
N MET A 3 7.30 1.00 22.48
CA MET A 3 6.54 1.51 23.61
C MET A 3 5.10 0.96 23.53
N ASN A 4 4.53 0.56 24.66
CA ASN A 4 3.16 0.06 24.71
C ASN A 4 2.20 1.14 24.12
N PRO A 5 1.34 0.81 23.14
CA PRO A 5 0.42 1.77 22.53
C PRO A 5 -0.44 2.55 23.53
N TRP A 6 -0.87 1.90 24.61
CA TRP A 6 -1.64 2.54 25.68
C TRP A 6 -0.80 3.50 26.52
N ALA A 7 0.46 3.15 26.76
CA ALA A 7 1.39 4.05 27.45
C ALA A 7 1.72 5.26 26.57
N PHE A 8 1.93 5.05 25.26
CA PHE A 8 2.14 6.13 24.29
C PHE A 8 0.93 7.08 24.24
N ALA A 9 -0.28 6.54 24.12
CA ALA A 9 -1.51 7.35 24.12
C ALA A 9 -1.70 8.12 25.43
N GLY A 10 -1.45 7.49 26.58
CA GLY A 10 -1.54 8.12 27.90
C GLY A 10 -0.53 9.24 28.11
N ILE A 11 0.75 9.01 27.75
CA ILE A 11 1.80 10.02 27.83
C ILE A 11 1.48 11.21 26.94
N SER A 12 1.02 10.95 25.71
CA SER A 12 0.67 12.00 24.75
C SER A 12 -0.50 12.87 25.25
N LEU A 13 -1.53 12.25 25.83
CA LEU A 13 -2.69 12.94 26.37
C LEU A 13 -2.32 13.80 27.59
N VAL A 14 -1.54 13.27 28.52
CA VAL A 14 -1.05 14.03 29.68
C VAL A 14 -0.13 15.17 29.24
N GLY A 15 0.74 14.93 28.26
CA GLY A 15 1.60 15.95 27.67
C GLY A 15 0.82 17.08 27.00
N SER A 16 -0.24 16.75 26.26
CA SER A 16 -1.13 17.73 25.61
C SER A 16 -1.90 18.58 26.63
N ILE A 17 -2.51 17.96 27.66
CA ILE A 17 -3.23 18.71 28.70
C ILE A 17 -2.27 19.56 29.55
N GLY A 18 -1.12 19.00 29.93
CA GLY A 18 -0.12 19.68 30.74
C GLY A 18 0.50 20.88 30.03
N SER A 19 0.83 20.75 28.75
CA SER A 19 1.35 21.85 27.92
C SER A 19 0.30 22.94 27.69
N LEU A 20 -0.97 22.57 27.50
CA LEU A 20 -2.08 23.54 27.40
C LEU A 20 -2.29 24.32 28.70
N MET A 21 -2.27 23.64 29.85
CA MET A 21 -2.36 24.29 31.16
C MET A 21 -1.15 25.21 31.41
N GLY A 22 0.05 24.78 31.03
CA GLY A 22 1.27 25.57 31.07
C GLY A 22 1.21 26.83 30.20
N LEU A 23 0.65 26.73 28.99
CA LEU A 23 0.47 27.88 28.12
C LEU A 23 -0.49 28.92 28.70
N ARG A 24 -1.57 28.47 29.36
CA ARG A 24 -2.58 29.33 29.98
C ARG A 24 -2.11 29.97 31.28
N SER A 25 -1.20 29.33 32.01
CA SER A 25 -0.68 29.86 33.27
C SER A 25 0.44 30.89 33.07
N VAL A 26 1.16 30.83 31.94
CA VAL A 26 2.23 31.78 31.62
C VAL A 26 1.66 33.11 31.13
N ALA A 27 2.10 34.19 31.78
CA ALA A 27 1.72 35.55 31.42
C ALA A 27 2.11 35.89 29.96
N PRO A 28 1.29 36.69 29.25
CA PRO A 28 1.54 37.17 27.88
C PRO A 28 2.96 37.72 27.65
N ASP A 29 3.52 38.36 28.68
CA ASP A 29 4.79 39.07 28.61
C ASP A 29 6.00 38.14 28.44
N ASN A 30 5.92 36.90 28.95
CA ASN A 30 6.97 35.91 28.78
C ASN A 30 6.79 35.12 27.48
N LYS A 31 7.15 35.77 26.36
CA LYS A 31 7.07 35.21 25.01
C LYS A 31 7.78 33.85 24.87
N GLY A 32 8.97 33.72 25.47
CA GLY A 32 9.78 32.50 25.36
C GLY A 32 9.13 31.28 26.02
N GLY A 33 8.65 31.45 27.25
CA GLY A 33 7.92 30.38 27.96
C GLY A 33 6.64 30.00 27.22
N LYS A 34 5.91 30.99 26.69
CA LYS A 34 4.66 30.76 25.96
C LYS A 34 4.89 29.99 24.66
N THR A 35 5.89 30.37 23.86
CA THR A 35 6.24 29.64 22.63
C THR A 35 6.72 28.21 22.93
N ALA A 36 7.48 27.99 24.02
CA ALA A 36 7.93 26.67 24.42
C ALA A 36 6.77 25.73 24.76
N PHE A 37 5.80 26.18 25.56
CA PHE A 37 4.60 25.39 25.88
C PHE A 37 3.72 25.14 24.64
N TRP A 38 3.62 26.12 23.73
CA TRP A 38 2.89 25.94 22.47
C TRP A 38 3.55 24.91 21.54
N PHE A 39 4.88 24.92 21.43
CA PHE A 39 5.62 23.91 20.67
C PHE A 39 5.49 22.52 21.30
N LEU A 40 5.56 22.43 22.62
CA LEU A 40 5.36 21.19 23.36
C LEU A 40 3.94 20.61 23.12
N PHE A 41 2.93 21.47 23.09
CA PHE A 41 1.56 21.09 22.74
C PHE A 41 1.48 20.53 21.33
N ASN A 42 2.04 21.23 20.34
CA ASN A 42 2.06 20.78 18.94
C ASN A 42 2.81 19.44 18.78
N ALA A 43 3.93 19.26 19.49
CA ALA A 43 4.68 18.01 19.48
C ALA A 43 3.86 16.84 20.08
N ALA A 44 3.12 17.07 21.16
CA ALA A 44 2.23 16.06 21.74
C ALA A 44 1.05 15.72 20.81
N GLN A 45 0.47 16.72 20.13
CA GLN A 45 -0.57 16.47 19.13
C GLN A 45 -0.03 15.68 17.93
N ALA A 46 1.15 16.02 17.42
CA ALA A 46 1.82 15.28 16.35
C ALA A 46 2.12 13.83 16.75
N ALA A 47 2.58 13.60 17.98
CA ALA A 47 2.77 12.25 18.51
C ALA A 47 1.44 11.47 18.51
N THR A 48 0.35 12.08 18.95
CA THR A 48 -1.00 11.46 18.94
C THR A 48 -1.46 11.09 17.52
N LEU A 49 -1.14 11.91 16.52
CA LEU A 49 -1.52 11.68 15.12
C LEU A 49 -0.59 10.71 14.39
N SER A 50 0.63 10.48 14.89
CA SER A 50 1.63 9.64 14.22
C SER A 50 1.15 8.23 13.84
N PRO A 51 0.29 7.52 14.60
CA PRO A 51 -0.22 6.22 14.18
C PRO A 51 -1.07 6.28 12.90
N LEU A 52 -1.72 7.42 12.63
CA LEU A 52 -2.53 7.58 11.42
C LEU A 52 -1.70 7.55 10.15
N LEU A 53 -0.41 7.93 10.21
CA LEU A 53 0.51 7.86 9.07
C LEU A 53 0.78 6.42 8.64
N TYR A 54 0.57 5.44 9.54
CA TYR A 54 0.76 4.03 9.24
C TYR A 54 -0.53 3.32 8.82
N ILE A 55 -1.69 3.86 9.21
CA ILE A 55 -3.00 3.24 8.93
C ILE A 55 -3.60 3.80 7.64
N ALA A 56 -3.44 5.10 7.38
CA ALA A 56 -4.07 5.77 6.26
C ALA A 56 -3.13 5.89 5.06
N PRO A 57 -3.63 5.59 3.83
CA PRO A 57 -2.90 5.88 2.61
C PRO A 57 -2.41 7.33 2.52
N PRO A 58 -1.12 7.58 2.22
CA PRO A 58 -0.59 8.94 2.10
C PRO A 58 -1.35 9.80 1.08
N ALA A 59 -1.81 9.19 -0.01
CA ALA A 59 -2.65 9.85 -1.00
C ALA A 59 -3.98 10.36 -0.42
N LEU A 60 -4.62 9.57 0.46
CA LEU A 60 -5.86 9.98 1.14
C LEU A 60 -5.57 11.07 2.18
N MET A 61 -4.42 11.02 2.86
CA MET A 61 -4.02 12.06 3.82
C MET A 61 -3.82 13.42 3.17
N VAL A 62 -3.12 13.49 2.04
CA VAL A 62 -2.93 14.74 1.29
C VAL A 62 -4.28 15.29 0.82
N ARG A 63 -5.14 14.42 0.28
CA ARG A 63 -6.49 14.79 -0.17
C ARG A 63 -7.36 15.31 0.98
N ALA A 64 -7.36 14.62 2.12
CA ALA A 64 -8.07 15.05 3.33
C ALA A 64 -7.52 16.40 3.85
N GLY A 65 -6.20 16.60 3.79
CA GLY A 65 -5.56 17.86 4.19
C GLY A 65 -6.00 19.03 3.32
N LEU A 66 -6.01 18.85 2.00
CA LEU A 66 -6.51 19.87 1.05
C LEU A 66 -7.99 20.19 1.27
N TYR A 67 -8.83 19.17 1.49
CA TYR A 67 -10.25 19.37 1.80
C TYR A 67 -10.45 20.11 3.12
N THR A 68 -9.70 19.75 4.15
CA THR A 68 -9.74 20.40 5.47
C THR A 68 -9.33 21.87 5.36
N ALA A 69 -8.25 22.17 4.64
CA ALA A 69 -7.78 23.53 4.40
C ALA A 69 -8.82 24.36 3.63
N GLY A 70 -9.46 23.78 2.61
CA GLY A 70 -10.53 24.44 1.85
C GLY A 70 -11.77 24.73 2.72
N VAL A 71 -12.21 23.77 3.53
CA VAL A 71 -13.36 23.93 4.43
C VAL A 71 -13.06 24.98 5.52
N ILE A 72 -11.91 24.92 6.17
CA ILE A 72 -11.58 25.88 7.24
C ILE A 72 -11.33 27.27 6.66
N GLY A 73 -10.64 27.37 5.53
CA GLY A 73 -10.44 28.65 4.84
C GLY A 73 -11.76 29.32 4.46
N SER A 74 -12.69 28.55 3.86
CA SER A 74 -14.01 29.07 3.48
C SER A 74 -14.88 29.45 4.68
N LEU A 75 -14.94 28.62 5.73
CA LEU A 75 -15.68 28.93 6.96
C LEU A 75 -15.08 30.14 7.69
N SER A 76 -13.75 30.22 7.79
CA SER A 76 -13.08 31.36 8.42
C SER A 76 -13.35 32.67 7.65
N TYR A 77 -13.37 32.62 6.32
CA TYR A 77 -13.74 33.77 5.48
C TYR A 77 -15.17 34.25 5.74
N VAL A 78 -16.13 33.32 5.85
CA VAL A 78 -17.54 33.65 6.19
C VAL A 78 -17.63 34.23 7.60
N GLY A 79 -16.92 33.63 8.57
CA GLY A 79 -16.87 34.13 9.95
C GLY A 79 -16.30 35.55 10.03
N ALA A 80 -15.24 35.85 9.28
CA ALA A 80 -14.58 37.15 9.25
C ALA A 80 -15.40 38.25 8.56
N THR A 81 -16.20 37.90 7.55
CA THR A 81 -17.00 38.86 6.76
C THR A 81 -18.40 39.11 7.32
N SER A 82 -18.86 38.29 8.26
CA SER A 82 -20.17 38.49 8.90
C SER A 82 -20.21 39.80 9.68
N LYS A 83 -21.18 40.66 9.35
CA LYS A 83 -21.40 41.96 10.01
C LYS A 83 -22.06 41.84 11.39
N ASN A 84 -22.79 40.76 11.61
CA ASN A 84 -23.47 40.50 12.87
C ASN A 84 -22.67 39.45 13.67
N ASP A 85 -22.57 39.64 14.99
CA ASP A 85 -21.99 38.70 15.96
C ASP A 85 -22.89 37.46 16.18
N THR A 86 -23.69 37.10 15.17
CA THR A 86 -24.71 36.05 15.22
C THR A 86 -24.10 34.68 15.52
N TYR A 87 -22.88 34.40 15.06
CA TYR A 87 -22.27 33.10 15.33
C TYR A 87 -21.72 32.97 16.76
N LEU A 88 -21.60 34.08 17.52
CA LEU A 88 -21.21 34.03 18.92
C LEU A 88 -22.30 33.39 19.81
N TYR A 89 -23.56 33.47 19.40
CA TYR A 89 -24.67 32.78 20.07
C TYR A 89 -24.66 31.26 19.88
N LEU A 90 -23.91 30.74 18.89
CA LEU A 90 -23.83 29.30 18.64
C LEU A 90 -22.98 28.56 19.68
N GLY A 91 -22.24 29.23 20.56
CA GLY A 91 -21.33 28.57 21.50
C GLY A 91 -22.00 27.53 22.41
N GLY A 92 -23.18 27.84 22.96
CA GLY A 92 -23.93 26.92 23.83
C GLY A 92 -24.39 25.64 23.11
N PRO A 93 -25.14 25.76 22.00
CA PRO A 93 -25.54 24.61 21.18
C PRO A 93 -24.36 23.78 20.68
N LEU A 94 -23.24 24.41 20.29
CA LEU A 94 -22.05 23.70 19.80
C LEU A 94 -21.39 22.87 20.90
N LEU A 95 -21.30 23.39 22.13
CA LEU A 95 -20.81 22.63 23.29
C LEU A 95 -21.70 21.43 23.60
N ALA A 96 -23.03 21.59 23.55
CA ALA A 96 -23.95 20.47 23.71
C ALA A 96 -23.74 19.40 22.62
N GLY A 97 -23.57 19.83 21.36
CA GLY A 97 -23.22 18.94 20.25
C GLY A 97 -21.90 18.18 20.48
N CYS A 98 -20.87 18.86 21.00
CA CYS A 98 -19.59 18.25 21.32
C CYS A 98 -19.71 17.13 22.36
N VAL A 99 -20.56 17.31 23.37
CA VAL A 99 -20.83 16.27 24.38
C VAL A 99 -21.48 15.06 23.75
N VAL A 100 -22.46 15.25 22.87
CA VAL A 100 -23.11 14.14 22.13
C VAL A 100 -22.07 13.37 21.32
N ILE A 101 -21.22 14.07 20.58
CA ILE A 101 -20.17 13.45 19.75
C ILE A 101 -19.16 12.69 20.61
N ALA A 102 -18.73 13.27 21.74
CA ALA A 102 -17.80 12.62 22.66
C ALA A 102 -18.39 11.31 23.20
N ILE A 103 -19.65 11.32 23.61
CA ILE A 103 -20.36 10.11 24.06
C ILE A 103 -20.46 9.11 22.91
N SER A 104 -20.89 9.54 21.71
CA SER A 104 -21.01 8.66 20.54
C SER A 104 -19.68 8.01 20.13
N SER A 105 -18.55 8.70 20.32
CA SER A 105 -17.21 8.15 20.03
C SER A 105 -16.76 7.05 20.99
N LEU A 106 -17.32 6.99 22.20
CA LEU A 106 -16.99 5.97 23.20
C LEU A 106 -17.86 4.71 23.07
N ILE A 107 -19.02 4.80 22.43
CA ILE A 107 -19.97 3.68 22.29
C ILE A 107 -19.34 2.44 21.64
N PRO A 108 -18.53 2.53 20.56
CA PRO A 108 -17.92 1.35 19.94
C PRO A 108 -16.93 0.59 20.83
N MET A 109 -16.43 1.21 21.91
CA MET A 109 -15.56 0.55 22.88
C MET A 109 -16.33 -0.46 23.76
N PHE A 110 -17.63 -0.26 23.91
CA PHE A 110 -18.50 -1.18 24.63
C PHE A 110 -19.01 -2.25 23.67
N ARG A 111 -19.20 -3.48 24.16
CA ARG A 111 -19.81 -4.57 23.38
C ARG A 111 -21.31 -4.35 23.20
N VAL A 112 -21.68 -3.37 22.39
CA VAL A 112 -23.05 -3.05 21.99
C VAL A 112 -23.37 -3.71 20.63
N GLY A 113 -24.65 -3.86 20.30
CA GLY A 113 -25.05 -4.44 19.01
C GLY A 113 -24.53 -3.65 17.81
N ALA A 114 -24.17 -4.35 16.73
CA ALA A 114 -23.54 -3.77 15.53
C ALA A 114 -24.32 -2.58 14.94
N GLY A 115 -25.66 -2.63 14.94
CA GLY A 115 -26.49 -1.52 14.45
C GLY A 115 -26.34 -0.24 15.29
N VAL A 116 -26.27 -0.36 16.62
CA VAL A 116 -26.08 0.78 17.53
C VAL A 116 -24.66 1.33 17.43
N ALA A 117 -23.66 0.44 17.32
CA ALA A 117 -22.27 0.84 17.11
C ALA A 117 -22.11 1.63 15.80
N ASN A 118 -22.69 1.13 14.70
CA ASN A 118 -22.61 1.80 13.39
C ASN A 118 -23.34 3.15 13.39
N ALA A 119 -24.52 3.24 14.02
CA ALA A 119 -25.24 4.50 14.17
C ALA A 119 -24.44 5.52 14.99
N ALA A 120 -23.87 5.09 16.12
CA ALA A 120 -23.03 5.94 16.96
C ALA A 120 -21.78 6.42 16.22
N SER A 121 -21.11 5.55 15.46
CA SER A 121 -19.97 5.91 14.63
C SER A 121 -20.34 6.95 13.56
N ASN A 122 -21.49 6.79 12.90
CA ASN A 122 -21.97 7.75 11.91
C ASN A 122 -22.33 9.11 12.53
N VAL A 123 -23.03 9.11 13.67
CA VAL A 123 -23.35 10.34 14.42
C VAL A 123 -22.08 11.03 14.88
N SER A 124 -21.13 10.28 15.41
CA SER A 124 -19.82 10.80 15.76
C SER A 124 -19.21 11.44 14.51
N LEU A 125 -18.98 10.70 13.42
CA LEU A 125 -18.27 11.17 12.22
C LEU A 125 -18.93 12.40 11.56
N TYR A 126 -20.17 12.27 11.09
CA TYR A 126 -20.86 13.32 10.33
C TYR A 126 -21.36 14.45 11.24
N GLY A 127 -21.90 14.12 12.42
CA GLY A 127 -22.32 15.11 13.39
C GLY A 127 -21.13 15.94 13.88
N GLY A 128 -19.98 15.30 14.11
CA GLY A 128 -18.76 16.02 14.46
C GLY A 128 -18.20 16.88 13.34
N LEU A 129 -18.30 16.47 12.07
CA LEU A 129 -17.93 17.34 10.96
C LEU A 129 -18.71 18.67 11.01
N ALA A 130 -20.02 18.60 11.27
CA ALA A 130 -20.86 19.79 11.39
C ALA A 130 -20.53 20.62 12.64
N VAL A 131 -20.34 19.99 13.79
CA VAL A 131 -20.05 20.70 15.06
C VAL A 131 -18.67 21.36 15.03
N PHE A 132 -17.62 20.69 14.55
CA PHE A 132 -16.28 21.29 14.44
C PHE A 132 -16.19 22.35 13.33
N GLY A 133 -16.96 22.19 12.24
CA GLY A 133 -17.17 23.28 11.29
C GLY A 133 -17.85 24.49 11.94
N GLY A 134 -18.87 24.27 12.77
CA GLY A 134 -19.51 25.31 13.56
C GLY A 134 -18.58 25.98 14.58
N PHE A 135 -17.72 25.20 15.26
CA PHE A 135 -16.70 25.75 16.15
C PHE A 135 -15.66 26.59 15.40
N THR A 136 -15.32 26.21 14.17
CA THR A 136 -14.43 27.03 13.33
C THR A 136 -15.03 28.41 13.07
N LEU A 137 -16.33 28.49 12.76
CA LEU A 137 -17.05 29.77 12.62
C LEU A 137 -17.09 30.55 13.93
N TYR A 138 -17.49 29.89 15.02
CA TYR A 138 -17.60 30.51 16.36
C TYR A 138 -16.25 31.07 16.83
N ASP A 139 -15.17 30.28 16.75
CA ASP A 139 -13.84 30.67 17.20
C ASP A 139 -13.27 31.77 16.33
N THR A 140 -13.46 31.73 15.00
CA THR A 140 -13.01 32.82 14.11
C THR A 140 -13.67 34.15 14.49
N GLN A 141 -14.97 34.15 14.75
CA GLN A 141 -15.67 35.35 15.22
C GLN A 141 -15.23 35.79 16.61
N ARG A 142 -15.07 34.85 17.55
CA ARG A 142 -14.62 35.14 18.92
C ARG A 142 -13.24 35.80 18.92
N ILE A 143 -12.33 35.31 18.09
CA ILE A 143 -10.97 35.85 17.94
C ILE A 143 -11.03 37.27 17.36
N LEU A 144 -11.81 37.48 16.30
CA LEU A 144 -11.95 38.79 15.67
C LEU A 144 -12.60 39.83 16.60
N GLN A 145 -13.63 39.43 17.35
CA GLN A 145 -14.29 40.31 18.32
C GLN A 145 -13.34 40.69 19.46
N LYS A 146 -12.57 39.73 19.99
CA LYS A 146 -11.51 40.00 20.97
C LYS A 146 -10.46 40.98 20.42
N ALA A 147 -10.02 40.80 19.18
CA ALA A 147 -9.08 41.71 18.53
C ALA A 147 -9.65 43.15 18.45
N ARG A 148 -10.90 43.31 18.02
CA ARG A 148 -11.58 44.62 17.98
C ARG A 148 -11.72 45.26 19.37
N MET A 149 -12.00 44.46 20.40
CA MET A 149 -12.09 44.98 21.78
C MET A 149 -10.74 45.48 22.30
N ILE A 150 -9.64 44.79 21.98
CA ILE A 150 -8.28 45.23 22.32
C ILE A 150 -7.94 46.54 21.61
N GLU A 151 -8.26 46.66 20.31
CA GLU A 151 -8.10 47.91 19.55
C GLU A 151 -8.95 49.06 20.13
N GLY A 152 -10.13 48.75 20.67
CA GLY A 152 -11.03 49.68 21.36
C GLY A 152 -10.58 50.09 22.77
N GLY A 153 -9.41 49.64 23.24
CA GLY A 153 -8.86 49.99 24.55
C GLY A 153 -9.40 49.17 25.72
N ALA A 154 -10.04 48.02 25.46
CA ALA A 154 -10.44 47.12 26.53
C ALA A 154 -9.22 46.50 27.24
N PRO A 155 -9.26 46.29 28.58
CA PRO A 155 -8.15 45.74 29.35
C PRO A 155 -8.04 44.22 29.19
N ILE A 156 -7.88 43.75 27.95
CA ILE A 156 -7.74 42.35 27.58
C ILE A 156 -6.31 42.12 27.09
N PRO A 157 -5.56 41.14 27.63
CA PRO A 157 -4.21 40.85 27.15
C PRO A 157 -4.21 40.30 25.73
N TYR A 158 -3.29 40.80 24.89
CA TYR A 158 -3.11 40.32 23.52
C TYR A 158 -2.33 39.00 23.48
N ASP A 159 -3.06 37.89 23.31
CA ASP A 159 -2.52 36.53 23.41
C ASP A 159 -2.85 35.64 22.18
N PRO A 160 -2.15 35.81 21.05
CA PRO A 160 -2.46 35.08 19.82
C PRO A 160 -2.24 33.56 19.95
N LEU A 161 -1.21 33.12 20.68
CA LEU A 161 -0.86 31.69 20.82
C LEU A 161 -1.91 30.87 21.57
N ASN A 162 -2.57 31.48 22.57
CA ASN A 162 -3.59 30.78 23.34
C ASN A 162 -4.91 30.70 22.56
N GLU A 163 -5.22 31.73 21.77
CA GLU A 163 -6.41 31.74 20.91
C GLU A 163 -6.25 30.84 19.67
N SER A 164 -5.04 30.67 19.13
CA SER A 164 -4.82 29.81 17.95
C SER A 164 -5.05 28.32 18.21
N ILE A 165 -4.93 27.86 19.47
CA ILE A 165 -5.09 26.44 19.82
C ILE A 165 -6.50 25.93 19.55
N SER A 166 -7.55 26.73 19.78
CA SER A 166 -8.91 26.25 19.52
C SER A 166 -9.13 26.01 18.02
N LEU A 167 -8.58 26.89 17.17
CA LEU A 167 -8.59 26.74 15.72
C LEU A 167 -7.77 25.51 15.28
N GLU A 168 -6.60 25.28 15.89
CA GLU A 168 -5.75 24.11 15.64
C GLU A 168 -6.47 22.79 15.98
N LEU A 169 -7.13 22.72 17.14
CA LEU A 169 -7.90 21.55 17.55
C LEU A 169 -9.10 21.31 16.62
N ASN A 170 -9.77 22.36 16.15
CA ASN A 170 -10.84 22.21 15.16
C ASN A 170 -10.29 21.68 13.83
N PHE A 171 -9.11 22.13 13.41
CA PHE A 171 -8.42 21.64 12.21
C PHE A 171 -8.11 20.14 12.32
N ILE A 172 -7.49 19.70 13.42
CA ILE A 172 -7.15 18.30 13.63
C ILE A 172 -8.43 17.43 13.64
N ASN A 173 -9.47 17.87 14.36
CA ASN A 173 -10.72 17.12 14.45
C ASN A 173 -11.42 17.01 13.09
N LEU A 174 -11.45 18.09 12.31
CA LEU A 174 -12.02 18.08 10.97
C LEU A 174 -11.22 17.18 10.03
N PHE A 175 -9.89 17.25 10.09
CA PHE A 175 -8.98 16.45 9.28
C PHE A 175 -9.18 14.95 9.50
N ILE A 176 -9.14 14.48 10.76
CA ILE A 176 -9.31 13.06 11.08
C ILE A 176 -10.66 12.56 10.55
N ARG A 177 -11.72 13.36 10.69
CA ARG A 177 -13.08 12.98 10.25
C ARG A 177 -13.18 12.89 8.74
N ILE A 178 -12.66 13.88 8.01
CA ILE A 178 -12.63 13.86 6.56
C ILE A 178 -11.82 12.65 6.08
N LEU A 179 -10.68 12.36 6.70
CA LEU A 179 -9.86 11.19 6.38
C LEU A 179 -10.64 9.88 6.59
N THR A 180 -11.27 9.70 7.75
CA THR A 180 -12.08 8.51 8.04
C THR A 180 -13.27 8.38 7.08
N ILE A 181 -13.92 9.49 6.71
CA ILE A 181 -15.01 9.48 5.72
C ILE A 181 -14.49 8.99 4.36
N LEU A 182 -13.34 9.48 3.89
CA LEU A 182 -12.77 9.04 2.61
C LEU A 182 -12.43 7.55 2.62
N MET A 183 -11.87 7.03 3.73
CA MET A 183 -11.60 5.60 3.88
C MET A 183 -12.90 4.78 3.85
N ASN A 184 -13.91 5.19 4.62
CA ASN A 184 -15.20 4.49 4.67
C ASN A 184 -15.95 4.53 3.34
N GLN A 185 -15.84 5.62 2.57
CA GLN A 185 -16.46 5.72 1.24
C GLN A 185 -15.94 4.65 0.29
N GLN A 186 -14.64 4.34 0.33
CA GLN A 186 -14.06 3.30 -0.52
C GLN A 186 -14.58 1.92 -0.15
N VAL A 187 -14.63 1.59 1.15
CA VAL A 187 -15.19 0.31 1.62
C VAL A 187 -16.69 0.20 1.31
N ASN A 188 -17.45 1.28 1.45
CA ASN A 188 -18.88 1.28 1.13
C ASN A 188 -19.16 1.11 -0.37
N ALA A 189 -18.32 1.68 -1.24
CA ALA A 189 -18.44 1.44 -2.69
C ALA A 189 -18.27 -0.05 -3.03
N LEU A 190 -17.32 -0.73 -2.36
CA LEU A 190 -17.12 -2.17 -2.51
C LEU A 190 -18.32 -2.99 -2.03
N LYS A 191 -19.00 -2.57 -0.95
CA LYS A 191 -20.26 -3.19 -0.50
C LYS A 191 -21.37 -3.12 -1.55
N GLU A 192 -21.38 -2.07 -2.38
CA GLU A 192 -22.28 -1.96 -3.53
C GLU A 192 -21.79 -2.73 -4.78
N ASN A 193 -20.74 -3.56 -4.64
CA ASN A 193 -20.05 -4.25 -5.73
C ASN A 193 -19.49 -3.30 -6.80
N LYS A 194 -19.12 -2.06 -6.43
CA LYS A 194 -18.53 -1.07 -7.33
C LYS A 194 -17.09 -0.79 -6.93
N ARG A 195 -16.16 -1.06 -7.84
CA ARG A 195 -14.77 -0.61 -7.72
C ARG A 195 -14.63 0.81 -8.25
N LEU A 196 -13.62 1.54 -7.77
CA LEU A 196 -13.31 2.89 -8.24
C LEU A 196 -12.98 2.91 -9.73
N ASP A 197 -12.37 1.84 -10.23
CA ASP A 197 -11.97 1.68 -11.64
C ASP A 197 -13.14 1.25 -12.55
N GLY A 198 -14.30 0.91 -11.97
CA GLY A 198 -15.46 0.38 -12.71
C GLY A 198 -15.38 -1.10 -13.09
N ARG A 199 -14.29 -1.81 -12.73
CA ARG A 199 -14.13 -3.26 -12.93
C ARG A 199 -15.02 -4.08 -11.99
N SER A 200 -15.30 -5.33 -12.38
CA SER A 200 -15.93 -6.29 -11.48
C SER A 200 -14.96 -6.77 -10.38
N LEU A 201 -15.48 -7.38 -9.31
CA LEU A 201 -14.68 -7.79 -8.15
C LEU A 201 -13.61 -8.84 -8.48
N LEU A 202 -13.93 -9.77 -9.40
CA LEU A 202 -13.06 -10.88 -9.79
C LEU A 202 -12.36 -10.64 -11.15
N GLU A 203 -12.22 -9.39 -11.56
CA GLU A 203 -11.61 -9.02 -12.83
C GLU A 203 -10.25 -8.35 -12.64
N GLY A 204 -9.21 -9.02 -13.13
CA GLY A 204 -7.85 -8.49 -13.17
C GLY A 204 -7.67 -7.43 -14.27
N ARG A 205 -6.68 -6.55 -14.09
CA ARG A 205 -6.26 -5.58 -15.11
C ARG A 205 -5.76 -6.30 -16.38
N PRO A 206 -5.88 -5.66 -17.55
CA PRO A 206 -5.27 -6.19 -18.77
C PRO A 206 -3.74 -6.28 -18.61
N ILE A 207 -3.18 -7.36 -19.14
CA ILE A 207 -1.75 -7.65 -19.10
C ILE A 207 -1.17 -7.28 -20.47
N GLU A 208 -0.23 -6.34 -20.49
CA GLU A 208 0.58 -6.01 -21.65
C GLU A 208 2.00 -6.55 -21.46
N ILE A 209 2.52 -7.23 -22.48
CA ILE A 209 3.84 -7.85 -22.46
C ILE A 209 4.69 -7.19 -23.54
N GLN A 210 5.82 -6.63 -23.14
CA GLN A 210 6.80 -6.01 -24.03
C GLN A 210 8.12 -6.75 -23.91
N PHE A 211 8.63 -7.26 -25.04
CA PHE A 211 9.91 -7.96 -25.07
C PHE A 211 11.06 -6.99 -25.32
N GLY A 212 12.13 -7.15 -24.56
CA GLY A 212 13.38 -6.41 -24.77
C GLY A 212 14.18 -6.96 -25.95
N LYS A 213 15.22 -6.23 -26.36
CA LYS A 213 16.17 -6.71 -27.38
C LYS A 213 16.86 -8.02 -26.98
N PRO A 214 17.51 -8.14 -25.80
CA PRO A 214 18.11 -9.40 -25.40
C PRO A 214 17.05 -10.45 -25.08
N LEU A 215 17.33 -11.71 -25.41
CA LEU A 215 16.49 -12.84 -25.05
C LEU A 215 16.43 -12.96 -23.52
N GLY A 216 15.22 -13.17 -22.98
CA GLY A 216 14.97 -13.18 -21.53
C GLY A 216 14.82 -11.83 -20.85
N SER A 217 14.82 -10.70 -21.58
CA SER A 217 14.36 -9.41 -21.06
C SER A 217 12.89 -9.18 -21.41
N VAL A 218 12.05 -8.99 -20.40
CA VAL A 218 10.60 -8.79 -20.55
C VAL A 218 10.16 -7.67 -19.62
N THR A 219 9.31 -6.77 -20.12
CA THR A 219 8.59 -5.79 -19.31
C THR A 219 7.11 -6.13 -19.36
N ILE A 220 6.52 -6.36 -18.19
CA ILE A 220 5.09 -6.60 -18.05
C ILE A 220 4.45 -5.37 -17.44
N LYS A 221 3.32 -4.96 -18.01
CA LYS A 221 2.44 -3.95 -17.44
C LYS A 221 1.10 -4.58 -17.10
N LEU A 222 0.65 -4.35 -15.88
CA LEU A 222 -0.61 -4.81 -15.32
C LEU A 222 -1.36 -3.55 -14.90
N GLY A 223 -2.04 -2.91 -15.86
CA GLY A 223 -2.44 -1.50 -15.77
C GLY A 223 -1.22 -0.59 -15.59
N GLU A 224 -1.20 0.19 -14.51
CA GLU A 224 -0.09 1.12 -14.18
C GLU A 224 1.07 0.43 -13.43
N CYS A 225 0.85 -0.78 -12.90
CA CYS A 225 1.90 -1.56 -12.26
C CYS A 225 2.82 -2.12 -13.35
N SER A 226 4.12 -1.83 -13.28
CA SER A 226 5.08 -2.30 -14.30
C SER A 226 6.32 -2.92 -13.67
N VAL A 227 6.70 -4.08 -14.23
CA VAL A 227 7.82 -4.89 -13.75
C VAL A 227 8.68 -5.29 -14.94
N MET A 228 9.98 -5.05 -14.82
CA MET A 228 10.97 -5.50 -15.79
C MET A 228 11.74 -6.68 -15.22
N SER A 229 11.71 -7.81 -15.92
CA SER A 229 12.49 -9.00 -15.60
C SER A 229 13.62 -9.19 -16.61
N SER A 230 14.76 -9.65 -16.11
CA SER A 230 15.91 -10.04 -16.92
C SER A 230 16.49 -11.35 -16.41
N VAL A 231 16.88 -12.21 -17.34
CA VAL A 231 17.54 -13.49 -17.03
C VAL A 231 18.95 -13.44 -17.60
N SER A 232 19.93 -13.75 -16.77
CA SER A 232 21.31 -13.98 -17.18
C SER A 232 21.74 -15.39 -16.80
N CYS A 233 22.66 -15.96 -17.58
CA CYS A 233 23.19 -17.30 -17.33
C CYS A 233 24.70 -17.23 -17.15
N THR A 234 25.19 -17.88 -16.11
CA THR A 234 26.62 -17.98 -15.76
C THR A 234 26.96 -19.43 -15.48
N VAL A 235 28.22 -19.83 -15.64
CA VAL A 235 28.67 -21.17 -15.27
C VAL A 235 29.29 -21.11 -13.89
N THR A 236 28.80 -21.94 -12.98
CA THR A 236 29.26 -22.01 -11.59
C THR A 236 29.42 -23.46 -11.16
N GLN A 237 30.18 -23.70 -10.09
CA GLN A 237 30.23 -25.03 -9.48
C GLN A 237 28.94 -25.32 -8.69
N PRO A 238 28.38 -26.54 -8.76
CA PRO A 238 27.19 -26.91 -8.01
C PRO A 238 27.48 -26.98 -6.50
N THR A 239 26.43 -26.96 -5.69
CA THR A 239 26.58 -27.18 -4.25
C THR A 239 26.93 -28.65 -3.98
N PRO A 240 27.76 -28.96 -2.95
CA PRO A 240 28.14 -30.33 -2.64
C PRO A 240 26.97 -31.26 -2.30
N GLU A 241 25.87 -30.71 -1.81
CA GLU A 241 24.65 -31.46 -1.48
C GLU A 241 23.93 -31.99 -2.72
N ARG A 242 24.00 -31.26 -3.84
CA ARG A 242 23.27 -31.57 -5.08
C ARG A 242 24.16 -31.34 -6.32
N PRO A 243 25.08 -32.28 -6.62
CA PRO A 243 26.08 -32.10 -7.68
C PRO A 243 25.52 -32.16 -9.11
N TYR A 244 24.31 -32.69 -9.29
CA TYR A 244 23.65 -32.84 -10.60
C TYR A 244 22.56 -31.79 -10.87
N GLU A 245 22.37 -30.83 -9.96
CA GLU A 245 21.38 -29.76 -10.13
C GLU A 245 22.08 -28.43 -10.44
N GLY A 246 21.56 -27.70 -11.42
CA GLY A 246 21.90 -26.29 -11.64
C GLY A 246 21.31 -25.36 -10.59
N GLN A 247 21.84 -24.13 -10.55
CA GLN A 247 21.40 -23.11 -9.62
C GLN A 247 20.43 -22.14 -10.29
N LEU A 248 19.40 -21.75 -9.57
CA LEU A 248 18.52 -20.63 -9.92
C LEU A 248 18.63 -19.62 -8.79
N ASN A 249 18.98 -18.38 -9.08
CA ASN A 249 19.00 -17.27 -8.14
C ASN A 249 17.92 -16.28 -8.56
N ILE A 250 17.08 -15.88 -7.61
CA ILE A 250 16.00 -14.93 -7.84
C ILE A 250 16.30 -13.72 -6.97
N SER A 251 16.51 -12.57 -7.61
CA SER A 251 16.64 -11.28 -6.95
C SER A 251 15.46 -10.41 -7.36
N SER A 252 14.77 -9.85 -6.37
CA SER A 252 13.81 -8.78 -6.61
C SER A 252 14.30 -7.51 -5.92
N GLU A 253 14.34 -6.43 -6.69
CA GLU A 253 14.78 -5.12 -6.23
C GLU A 253 13.60 -4.16 -6.31
N LEU A 254 13.16 -3.66 -5.15
CA LEU A 254 12.30 -2.50 -5.07
C LEU A 254 13.19 -1.26 -5.06
N SER A 255 12.83 -0.26 -5.86
CA SER A 255 13.62 0.96 -6.00
C SER A 255 12.76 2.18 -5.70
N ALA A 256 13.40 3.31 -5.41
CA ALA A 256 12.70 4.59 -5.21
C ALA A 256 11.92 5.05 -6.46
N MET A 257 12.21 4.48 -7.64
CA MET A 257 11.44 4.74 -8.87
C MET A 257 10.05 4.12 -8.80
N THR A 258 9.91 2.95 -8.15
CA THR A 258 8.64 2.23 -7.99
C THR A 258 7.62 3.08 -7.23
N THR A 259 8.04 3.56 -6.07
CA THR A 259 7.31 4.50 -5.22
C THR A 259 8.32 5.24 -4.35
N PRO A 260 8.16 6.54 -4.07
CA PRO A 260 9.06 7.29 -3.20
C PRO A 260 9.21 6.74 -1.77
N PHE A 261 8.36 5.80 -1.35
CA PHE A 261 8.46 5.14 -0.05
C PHE A 261 9.57 4.10 0.03
N TYR A 262 10.07 3.59 -1.11
CA TYR A 262 11.09 2.53 -1.16
C TYR A 262 12.53 3.07 -1.16
N GLU A 263 12.79 4.18 -0.46
CA GLU A 263 14.12 4.79 -0.46
C GLU A 263 15.12 3.96 0.38
N PRO A 264 16.28 3.57 -0.20
CA PRO A 264 17.26 2.71 0.47
C PRO A 264 17.86 3.42 1.71
N GLY A 265 17.33 3.10 2.88
CA GLY A 265 17.75 3.69 4.17
C GLY A 265 16.65 3.74 5.22
N MET A 266 15.38 3.79 4.81
CA MET A 266 14.21 3.70 5.70
C MET A 266 13.94 2.23 6.07
N ARG A 267 14.71 1.71 7.03
CA ARG A 267 14.63 0.31 7.48
C ARG A 267 13.47 0.11 8.45
N GLY A 268 12.30 -0.22 7.92
CA GLY A 268 11.16 -0.66 8.73
C GLY A 268 10.23 -1.53 7.91
N ASN A 269 9.39 -0.89 7.11
CA ASN A 269 8.29 -1.59 6.42
C ASN A 269 8.68 -2.09 5.01
N THR A 270 9.50 -1.32 4.29
CA THR A 270 10.01 -1.70 2.96
C THR A 270 10.73 -3.05 2.96
N ALA A 271 11.54 -3.31 3.98
CA ALA A 271 12.29 -4.56 4.08
C ALA A 271 11.38 -5.77 4.32
N GLU A 272 10.26 -5.59 5.04
CA GLU A 272 9.27 -6.66 5.27
C GLU A 272 8.49 -6.97 3.99
N GLU A 273 8.11 -5.94 3.23
CA GLU A 273 7.45 -6.08 1.93
C GLU A 273 8.37 -6.74 0.89
N GLU A 274 9.61 -6.28 0.77
CA GLU A 274 10.65 -6.89 -0.06
C GLU A 274 10.91 -8.35 0.32
N ALA A 275 11.04 -8.65 1.61
CA ALA A 275 11.27 -10.02 2.08
C ALA A 275 10.04 -10.91 1.81
N THR A 276 8.84 -10.39 1.98
CA THR A 276 7.59 -11.10 1.67
C THR A 276 7.48 -11.40 0.19
N LEU A 277 7.81 -10.42 -0.66
CA LEU A 277 7.79 -10.55 -2.11
C LEU A 277 8.86 -11.55 -2.61
N ASN A 278 10.11 -11.44 -2.14
CA ASN A 278 11.17 -12.41 -2.44
C ASN A 278 10.77 -13.83 -2.02
N ARG A 279 10.23 -13.99 -0.81
CA ARG A 279 9.77 -15.30 -0.31
C ARG A 279 8.63 -15.87 -1.15
N GLN A 280 7.73 -15.03 -1.64
CA GLN A 280 6.64 -15.47 -2.51
C GLN A 280 7.14 -15.86 -3.91
N LEU A 281 8.06 -15.10 -4.50
CA LEU A 281 8.70 -15.45 -5.77
C LEU A 281 9.48 -16.76 -5.67
N ASP A 282 10.26 -16.95 -4.60
CA ASP A 282 10.97 -18.21 -4.35
C ASP A 282 10.00 -19.39 -4.19
N LYS A 283 8.89 -19.20 -3.46
CA LYS A 283 7.86 -20.24 -3.35
C LYS A 283 7.21 -20.55 -4.70
N ALA A 284 6.88 -19.52 -5.48
CA ALA A 284 6.14 -19.66 -6.73
C ALA A 284 6.99 -20.24 -7.88
N ILE A 285 8.30 -19.94 -7.94
CA ILE A 285 9.19 -20.36 -9.04
C ILE A 285 10.16 -21.46 -8.60
N ARG A 286 10.89 -21.26 -7.50
CA ARG A 286 11.93 -22.19 -7.04
C ARG A 286 11.32 -23.44 -6.41
N ARG A 287 10.33 -23.31 -5.51
CA ARG A 287 9.73 -24.47 -4.83
C ARG A 287 8.77 -25.25 -5.72
N SER A 288 8.08 -24.57 -6.63
CA SER A 288 7.21 -25.23 -7.62
C SER A 288 8.01 -26.10 -8.58
N GLY A 289 9.25 -25.72 -8.91
CA GLY A 289 10.06 -26.45 -9.88
C GLY A 289 9.69 -26.11 -11.32
N MET A 290 9.43 -24.83 -11.59
CA MET A 290 9.13 -24.33 -12.94
C MET A 290 10.20 -24.73 -13.95
N VAL A 291 11.47 -24.50 -13.62
CA VAL A 291 12.63 -24.86 -14.46
C VAL A 291 13.21 -26.18 -13.99
N ASP A 292 13.49 -27.08 -14.93
CA ASP A 292 14.21 -28.31 -14.64
C ASP A 292 15.67 -28.01 -14.33
N ARG A 293 16.10 -28.30 -13.09
CA ARG A 293 17.47 -28.05 -12.62
C ARG A 293 18.44 -29.12 -13.09
N GLU A 294 17.97 -30.32 -13.39
CA GLU A 294 18.84 -31.41 -13.84
C GLU A 294 19.31 -31.14 -15.29
N ALA A 295 18.42 -30.59 -16.13
CA ALA A 295 18.75 -30.13 -17.49
C ALA A 295 19.79 -28.99 -17.53
N LEU A 296 20.09 -28.35 -16.40
CA LEU A 296 21.11 -27.30 -16.25
C LEU A 296 22.49 -27.85 -15.90
N CYS A 297 22.65 -29.15 -15.64
CA CYS A 297 23.95 -29.76 -15.39
C CYS A 297 24.74 -29.93 -16.69
N ILE A 298 26.03 -29.53 -16.70
CA ILE A 298 26.94 -29.75 -17.84
C ILE A 298 27.82 -30.97 -17.53
N ILE A 299 28.58 -30.88 -16.44
CA ILE A 299 29.40 -31.97 -15.88
C ILE A 299 29.06 -32.07 -14.40
N GLY A 300 28.54 -33.22 -13.99
CA GLY A 300 28.13 -33.47 -12.60
C GLY A 300 29.27 -33.22 -11.62
N GLY A 301 29.00 -32.40 -10.60
CA GLY A 301 29.96 -32.06 -9.55
C GLY A 301 31.01 -31.02 -9.90
N GLU A 302 31.17 -30.62 -11.17
CA GLU A 302 32.19 -29.65 -11.58
C GLU A 302 31.60 -28.37 -12.19
N LYS A 303 30.72 -28.50 -13.20
CA LYS A 303 30.19 -27.35 -13.94
C LYS A 303 28.69 -27.48 -14.15
N VAL A 304 27.95 -26.51 -13.63
CA VAL A 304 26.50 -26.38 -13.85
C VAL A 304 26.14 -24.96 -14.27
N TRP A 305 25.02 -24.83 -14.97
CA TRP A 305 24.46 -23.52 -15.26
C TRP A 305 23.82 -22.91 -14.01
N SER A 306 24.13 -21.64 -13.78
CA SER A 306 23.56 -20.77 -12.75
C SER A 306 22.75 -19.67 -13.44
N LEU A 307 21.43 -19.77 -13.36
CA LEU A 307 20.49 -18.78 -13.87
C LEU A 307 20.26 -17.71 -12.80
N ASN A 308 20.47 -16.44 -13.15
CA ASN A 308 20.14 -15.30 -12.29
C ASN A 308 18.96 -14.57 -12.91
N LEU A 309 17.80 -14.69 -12.28
CA LEU A 309 16.58 -13.96 -12.59
C LEU A 309 16.53 -12.71 -11.71
N THR A 310 16.64 -11.54 -12.33
CA THR A 310 16.52 -10.25 -11.64
C THR A 310 15.22 -9.57 -12.05
N LEU A 311 14.40 -9.19 -11.06
CA LEU A 311 13.20 -8.40 -11.25
C LEU A 311 13.41 -6.98 -10.70
N HIS A 312 13.18 -6.00 -11.55
CA HIS A 312 13.15 -4.59 -11.20
C HIS A 312 11.72 -4.08 -11.31
N TYR A 313 11.16 -3.64 -10.18
CA TYR A 313 9.86 -2.99 -10.16
C TYR A 313 9.99 -1.54 -10.58
N ILE A 314 9.21 -1.09 -11.57
CA ILE A 314 9.29 0.27 -12.12
C ILE A 314 8.20 1.17 -11.54
N SER A 315 6.99 0.64 -11.36
CA SER A 315 5.83 1.37 -10.83
C SER A 315 4.97 0.42 -10.00
N ASP A 316 4.57 0.86 -8.81
CA ASP A 316 3.66 0.13 -7.92
C ASP A 316 2.27 0.78 -7.91
N ASP A 317 1.31 0.02 -8.43
CA ASP A 317 -0.11 0.34 -8.40
C ASP A 317 -0.89 -0.81 -7.73
N GLY A 318 -0.27 -1.49 -6.76
CA GLY A 318 -0.82 -2.69 -6.13
C GLY A 318 -0.58 -3.97 -6.93
N ASN A 319 -0.67 -5.10 -6.22
CA ASN A 319 -0.46 -6.45 -6.75
C ASN A 319 0.92 -6.74 -7.38
N LEU A 320 2.00 -6.33 -6.69
CA LEU A 320 3.38 -6.56 -7.12
C LEU A 320 3.76 -8.05 -7.22
N ILE A 321 3.08 -8.90 -6.44
CA ILE A 321 3.33 -10.34 -6.41
C ILE A 321 2.94 -10.96 -7.75
N ASP A 322 1.71 -10.71 -8.23
CA ASP A 322 1.23 -11.33 -9.48
C ASP A 322 1.99 -10.80 -10.69
N ALA A 323 2.23 -9.49 -10.75
CA ALA A 323 3.05 -8.92 -11.79
C ALA A 323 4.48 -9.52 -11.79
N GLY A 324 5.06 -9.73 -10.60
CA GLY A 324 6.37 -10.35 -10.43
C GLY A 324 6.42 -11.81 -10.90
N VAL A 325 5.45 -12.65 -10.50
CA VAL A 325 5.40 -14.06 -10.89
C VAL A 325 5.18 -14.21 -12.40
N ILE A 326 4.30 -13.40 -12.99
CA ILE A 326 4.05 -13.43 -14.44
C ILE A 326 5.31 -12.94 -15.19
N ALA A 327 5.98 -11.88 -14.69
CA ALA A 327 7.21 -11.36 -15.32
C ALA A 327 8.38 -12.35 -15.23
N ALA A 328 8.52 -13.04 -14.10
CA ALA A 328 9.48 -14.13 -13.91
C ALA A 328 9.21 -15.28 -14.88
N ALA A 329 7.95 -15.73 -14.97
CA ALA A 329 7.57 -16.83 -15.84
C ALA A 329 7.78 -16.48 -17.33
N ALA A 330 7.39 -15.28 -17.74
CA ALA A 330 7.58 -14.78 -19.11
C ALA A 330 9.07 -14.71 -19.49
N ALA A 331 9.92 -14.19 -18.60
CA ALA A 331 11.35 -14.08 -18.87
C ALA A 331 12.03 -15.45 -18.96
N LEU A 332 11.67 -16.40 -18.09
CA LEU A 332 12.22 -17.76 -18.15
C LEU A 332 11.78 -18.52 -19.42
N LEU A 333 10.55 -18.34 -19.88
CA LEU A 333 10.06 -18.92 -21.14
C LEU A 333 10.72 -18.30 -22.38
N HIS A 334 10.97 -16.99 -22.34
CA HIS A 334 11.59 -16.24 -23.43
C HIS A 334 13.11 -16.45 -23.51
N PHE A 335 13.77 -16.67 -22.36
CA PHE A 335 15.21 -16.85 -22.30
C PHE A 335 15.68 -18.09 -23.08
N ARG A 336 16.84 -17.96 -23.70
CA ARG A 336 17.57 -19.03 -24.38
C ARG A 336 19.00 -19.02 -23.86
N ARG A 337 19.51 -20.18 -23.47
CA ARG A 337 20.90 -20.32 -23.01
C ARG A 337 21.84 -20.57 -24.19
N PRO A 338 23.11 -20.17 -24.11
CA PRO A 338 24.11 -20.56 -25.10
C PRO A 338 24.31 -22.07 -25.11
N ASP A 339 24.63 -22.62 -26.29
CA ASP A 339 24.92 -24.05 -26.44
C ASP A 339 26.31 -24.37 -25.89
N ALA A 340 26.45 -25.53 -25.25
CA ALA A 340 27.71 -26.01 -24.72
C ALA A 340 27.94 -27.45 -25.16
N THR A 341 29.09 -27.71 -25.78
CA THR A 341 29.49 -29.07 -26.15
C THR A 341 30.53 -29.58 -25.16
N VAL A 342 30.33 -30.83 -24.73
CA VAL A 342 31.20 -31.51 -23.78
C VAL A 342 31.92 -32.63 -24.50
N ILE A 343 33.25 -32.57 -24.55
CA ILE A 343 34.10 -33.63 -25.09
C ILE A 343 35.03 -34.09 -23.97
N GLY A 344 34.75 -35.25 -23.38
CA GLY A 344 35.45 -35.70 -22.17
C GLY A 344 35.19 -34.75 -21.00
N ASN A 345 36.24 -34.10 -20.49
CA ASN A 345 36.15 -33.11 -19.41
C ASN A 345 36.25 -31.65 -19.90
N GLU A 346 36.49 -31.42 -21.19
CA GLU A 346 36.57 -30.07 -21.73
C GLU A 346 35.18 -29.60 -22.19
N VAL A 347 34.80 -28.39 -21.76
CA VAL A 347 33.54 -27.73 -22.12
C VAL A 347 33.86 -26.58 -23.06
N THR A 348 33.32 -26.61 -24.26
CA THR A 348 33.40 -25.49 -25.21
C THR A 348 32.04 -24.79 -25.30
N TYR A 349 32.03 -23.48 -25.13
CA TYR A 349 30.84 -22.64 -25.17
C TYR A 349 30.74 -21.97 -26.52
N HIS A 350 29.61 -22.15 -27.20
CA HIS A 350 29.35 -21.52 -28.49
C HIS A 350 28.65 -20.17 -28.24
N SER A 351 29.13 -19.12 -28.91
CA SER A 351 28.44 -17.83 -28.90
C SER A 351 27.14 -17.92 -29.69
N GLU A 352 26.25 -16.94 -29.49
CA GLU A 352 24.96 -16.85 -30.19
C GLU A 352 25.13 -16.76 -31.72
N ASP A 353 26.27 -16.27 -32.20
CA ASP A 353 26.60 -16.18 -33.63
C ASP A 353 27.04 -17.52 -34.24
N GLU A 354 27.62 -18.41 -33.43
CA GLU A 354 28.10 -19.72 -33.89
C GLU A 354 26.97 -20.76 -33.93
N ARG A 355 26.08 -20.71 -32.93
CA ARG A 355 24.96 -21.65 -32.78
C ARG A 355 23.74 -20.98 -32.22
N VAL A 356 22.57 -21.43 -32.69
CA VAL A 356 21.28 -20.97 -32.20
C VAL A 356 21.14 -21.32 -30.70
N PRO A 357 20.84 -20.32 -29.85
CA PRO A 357 20.62 -20.53 -28.42
C PRO A 357 19.49 -21.53 -28.10
N VAL A 358 19.68 -22.35 -27.07
CA VAL A 358 18.78 -23.45 -26.71
C VAL A 358 17.73 -23.00 -25.68
N PRO A 359 16.45 -23.37 -25.81
CA PRO A 359 15.43 -23.12 -24.80
C PRO A 359 15.72 -23.80 -23.46
N LEU A 360 15.22 -23.18 -22.38
CA LEU A 360 15.16 -23.81 -21.08
C LEU A 360 14.09 -24.90 -21.04
N ALA A 361 14.36 -25.99 -20.32
CA ALA A 361 13.38 -27.02 -20.03
C ALA A 361 12.45 -26.53 -18.90
N ILE A 362 11.17 -26.38 -19.20
CA ILE A 362 10.15 -25.86 -18.29
C ILE A 362 9.07 -26.93 -18.07
N ASN A 363 8.81 -27.26 -16.81
CA ASN A 363 7.83 -28.29 -16.43
C ASN A 363 6.40 -27.76 -16.49
N HIS A 364 6.16 -26.61 -15.87
CA HIS A 364 4.87 -25.93 -15.83
C HIS A 364 5.05 -24.43 -15.68
N THR A 365 4.03 -23.66 -16.03
CA THR A 365 4.04 -22.19 -15.95
C THR A 365 3.21 -21.72 -14.73
N PRO A 366 3.86 -21.32 -13.62
CA PRO A 366 3.15 -20.83 -12.44
C PRO A 366 2.56 -19.44 -12.71
N ILE A 367 1.30 -19.24 -12.33
CA ILE A 367 0.63 -17.93 -12.35
C ILE A 367 0.05 -17.70 -10.96
N SER A 368 0.31 -16.54 -10.36
CA SER A 368 -0.29 -16.17 -9.09
C SER A 368 -1.47 -15.23 -9.25
N PHE A 369 -2.41 -15.35 -8.32
CA PHE A 369 -3.60 -14.53 -8.17
C PHE A 369 -3.70 -14.08 -6.72
N SER A 370 -3.68 -12.78 -6.52
CA SER A 370 -3.78 -12.14 -5.21
C SER A 370 -5.18 -11.59 -5.00
N TYR A 371 -5.83 -12.11 -3.96
CA TYR A 371 -7.13 -11.72 -3.49
C TYR A 371 -6.99 -10.90 -2.21
N VAL A 372 -7.83 -9.89 -2.07
CA VAL A 372 -7.90 -9.04 -0.89
C VAL A 372 -9.28 -9.18 -0.24
N PHE A 373 -9.26 -9.18 1.09
CA PHE A 373 -10.45 -9.21 1.94
C PHE A 373 -10.49 -7.98 2.84
N PHE A 374 -11.70 -7.50 3.09
CA PHE A 374 -11.99 -6.38 3.99
C PHE A 374 -12.85 -6.88 5.16
N ASP A 375 -12.67 -6.33 6.36
CA ASP A 375 -13.38 -6.78 7.58
C ASP A 375 -14.91 -6.71 7.48
N ASP A 376 -15.41 -5.72 6.74
CA ASP A 376 -16.84 -5.45 6.61
C ASP A 376 -17.48 -6.08 5.35
N PHE A 377 -16.70 -6.81 4.54
CA PHE A 377 -17.11 -7.28 3.21
C PHE A 377 -16.59 -8.69 2.94
N ASP A 378 -17.53 -9.65 2.87
CA ASP A 378 -17.21 -11.08 2.76
C ASP A 378 -16.71 -11.52 1.37
N ASN A 379 -16.93 -10.71 0.32
CA ASN A 379 -16.50 -11.07 -1.03
C ASN A 379 -15.02 -10.73 -1.24
N ALA A 380 -14.32 -11.64 -1.92
CA ALA A 380 -12.94 -11.42 -2.32
C ALA A 380 -12.85 -10.43 -3.49
N VAL A 381 -11.85 -9.54 -3.43
CA VAL A 381 -11.48 -8.67 -4.56
C VAL A 381 -10.19 -9.20 -5.17
N LEU A 382 -10.21 -9.51 -6.46
CA LEU A 382 -9.03 -9.92 -7.22
C LEU A 382 -8.25 -8.69 -7.70
N ASP A 383 -6.92 -8.81 -7.68
CA ASP A 383 -6.00 -7.81 -8.23
C ASP A 383 -6.26 -6.41 -7.64
N PRO A 384 -5.92 -6.22 -6.35
CA PRO A 384 -6.17 -4.97 -5.65
C PRO A 384 -5.33 -3.84 -6.24
N THR A 385 -5.90 -2.64 -6.31
CA THR A 385 -5.14 -1.40 -6.52
C THR A 385 -4.32 -1.05 -5.29
N ALA A 386 -3.38 -0.11 -5.39
CA ALA A 386 -2.58 0.34 -4.24
C ALA A 386 -3.45 0.79 -3.05
N LEU A 387 -4.55 1.49 -3.31
CA LEU A 387 -5.49 1.93 -2.27
C LEU A 387 -6.26 0.77 -1.63
N GLU A 388 -6.76 -0.17 -2.45
CA GLU A 388 -7.45 -1.36 -1.97
C GLU A 388 -6.52 -2.26 -1.16
N SER A 389 -5.26 -2.38 -1.55
CA SER A 389 -4.24 -3.15 -0.81
C SER A 389 -3.93 -2.54 0.56
N GLN A 390 -3.84 -1.21 0.65
CA GLN A 390 -3.58 -0.52 1.92
C GLN A 390 -4.78 -0.55 2.88
N LEU A 391 -6.00 -0.56 2.33
CA LEU A 391 -7.23 -0.73 3.11
C LEU A 391 -7.55 -2.20 3.43
N SER A 392 -6.83 -3.15 2.85
CA SER A 392 -7.09 -4.57 3.04
C SER A 392 -6.74 -5.02 4.45
N SER A 393 -7.56 -5.89 5.00
CA SER A 393 -7.32 -6.50 6.32
C SER A 393 -6.57 -7.83 6.19
N ALA A 394 -6.74 -8.52 5.05
CA ALA A 394 -5.98 -9.71 4.71
C ALA A 394 -5.78 -9.85 3.20
N THR A 395 -4.62 -10.39 2.84
CA THR A 395 -4.24 -10.73 1.47
C THR A 395 -4.10 -12.24 1.36
N PHE A 396 -4.65 -12.80 0.30
CA PHE A 396 -4.66 -14.23 0.01
C PHE A 396 -4.17 -14.47 -1.41
N THR A 397 -2.96 -15.01 -1.52
CA THR A 397 -2.31 -15.28 -2.80
C THR A 397 -2.33 -16.78 -3.10
N ILE A 398 -2.82 -17.14 -4.28
CA ILE A 398 -2.84 -18.50 -4.81
C ILE A 398 -1.94 -18.55 -6.04
N THR A 399 -0.99 -19.49 -6.07
CA THR A 399 -0.23 -19.83 -7.29
C THR A 399 -0.76 -21.14 -7.86
N THR A 400 -1.17 -21.13 -9.13
CA THR A 400 -1.70 -22.29 -9.82
C THR A 400 -1.08 -22.45 -11.20
N THR A 401 -1.18 -23.66 -11.76
CA THR A 401 -0.76 -23.99 -13.11
C THR A 401 -1.96 -24.07 -14.06
N PRO A 402 -1.73 -24.02 -15.38
CA PRO A 402 -2.78 -24.28 -16.38
C PRO A 402 -3.43 -25.66 -16.25
N GLN A 403 -2.71 -26.62 -15.65
CA GLN A 403 -3.18 -27.98 -15.39
C GLN A 403 -4.10 -28.08 -14.15
N LYS A 404 -4.52 -26.94 -13.59
CA LYS A 404 -5.36 -26.84 -12.38
C LYS A 404 -4.70 -27.42 -11.12
N GLU A 405 -3.37 -27.46 -11.10
CA GLU A 405 -2.63 -27.83 -9.90
C GLU A 405 -2.37 -26.58 -9.06
N VAL A 406 -2.51 -26.71 -7.74
CA VAL A 406 -2.24 -25.63 -6.80
C VAL A 406 -0.84 -25.82 -6.25
N LEU A 407 0.04 -24.86 -6.53
CA LEU A 407 1.43 -24.92 -6.12
C LEU A 407 1.60 -24.36 -4.71
N THR A 408 1.11 -23.14 -4.49
CA THR A 408 1.27 -22.45 -3.21
C THR A 408 0.04 -21.63 -2.87
N ILE A 409 -0.28 -21.62 -1.58
CA ILE A 409 -1.30 -20.75 -1.00
C ILE A 409 -0.62 -19.99 0.14
N THR A 410 -0.70 -18.67 0.11
CA THR A 410 -0.17 -17.81 1.17
C THR A 410 -1.26 -16.88 1.64
N LYS A 411 -1.53 -16.92 2.94
CA LYS A 411 -2.41 -15.96 3.62
C LYS A 411 -1.55 -15.04 4.46
N ASN A 412 -1.64 -13.75 4.18
CA ASN A 412 -1.05 -12.69 4.97
C ASN A 412 -2.19 -11.88 5.62
N GLY A 413 -2.04 -11.48 6.88
CA GLY A 413 -3.08 -10.75 7.61
C GLY A 413 -4.05 -11.61 8.41
N GLY A 414 -5.03 -10.96 9.03
CA GLY A 414 -5.65 -11.41 10.29
C GLY A 414 -7.16 -11.67 10.28
N THR A 415 -7.84 -11.63 9.14
CA THR A 415 -9.29 -11.86 9.09
C THR A 415 -9.64 -13.34 8.91
N THR A 416 -10.78 -13.77 9.43
CA THR A 416 -11.26 -15.15 9.27
C THR A 416 -11.99 -15.32 7.94
N PHE A 417 -11.73 -16.41 7.21
CA PHE A 417 -12.39 -16.71 5.94
C PHE A 417 -13.34 -17.88 6.10
N ALA A 418 -14.50 -17.79 5.46
CA ALA A 418 -15.32 -18.97 5.24
C ALA A 418 -14.61 -19.91 4.26
N PRO A 419 -14.56 -21.23 4.52
CA PRO A 419 -13.93 -22.19 3.62
C PRO A 419 -14.51 -22.18 2.20
N GLN A 420 -15.80 -21.85 2.05
CA GLN A 420 -16.46 -21.76 0.75
C GLN A 420 -15.88 -20.65 -0.12
N THR A 421 -15.69 -19.44 0.44
CA THR A 421 -15.11 -18.31 -0.28
C THR A 421 -13.70 -18.63 -0.80
N VAL A 422 -12.91 -19.40 -0.04
CA VAL A 422 -11.58 -19.86 -0.48
C VAL A 422 -11.69 -20.81 -1.67
N LEU A 423 -12.65 -21.72 -1.66
CA LEU A 423 -12.89 -22.66 -2.78
C LEU A 423 -13.39 -21.92 -4.03
N ASP A 424 -14.24 -20.90 -3.87
CA ASP A 424 -14.71 -20.07 -4.98
C ASP A 424 -13.55 -19.29 -5.62
N CYS A 425 -12.67 -18.71 -4.80
CA CYS A 425 -11.45 -18.04 -5.27
C CYS A 425 -10.52 -19.01 -6.00
N LEU A 426 -10.42 -20.26 -5.52
CA LEU A 426 -9.61 -21.29 -6.15
C LEU A 426 -10.18 -21.70 -7.51
N GLY A 427 -11.48 -21.93 -7.59
CA GLY A 427 -12.18 -22.22 -8.86
C GLY A 427 -11.90 -21.13 -9.89
N HIS A 428 -12.13 -19.88 -9.51
CA HIS A 428 -11.87 -18.72 -10.37
C HIS A 428 -10.40 -18.59 -10.79
N ALA A 429 -9.45 -18.80 -9.85
CA ALA A 429 -8.02 -18.75 -10.15
C ALA A 429 -7.61 -19.80 -11.20
N THR A 430 -8.10 -21.03 -11.07
CA THR A 430 -7.73 -22.11 -12.02
C THR A 430 -8.27 -21.86 -13.44
N GLU A 431 -9.46 -21.28 -13.57
CA GLU A 431 -10.02 -20.91 -14.88
C GLU A 431 -9.23 -19.77 -15.53
N ARG A 432 -8.91 -18.73 -14.75
CA ARG A 432 -8.12 -17.59 -15.23
C ARG A 432 -6.68 -17.95 -15.58
N ALA A 433 -6.07 -18.90 -14.87
CA ALA A 433 -4.71 -19.35 -15.12
C ALA A 433 -4.53 -19.91 -16.54
N ALA A 434 -5.51 -20.70 -17.02
CA ALA A 434 -5.47 -21.25 -18.36
C ALA A 434 -5.52 -20.15 -19.44
N VAL A 435 -6.32 -19.10 -19.22
CA VAL A 435 -6.43 -17.96 -20.14
C VAL A 435 -5.13 -17.16 -20.20
N ILE A 436 -4.57 -16.79 -19.04
CA ILE A 436 -3.33 -16.00 -18.96
C ILE A 436 -2.14 -16.78 -19.52
N SER A 437 -2.05 -18.08 -19.22
CA SER A 437 -0.97 -18.92 -19.77
C SER A 437 -1.03 -19.02 -21.29
N LYS A 438 -2.24 -19.19 -21.86
CA LYS A 438 -2.43 -19.18 -23.31
C LYS A 438 -2.01 -17.84 -23.92
N GLN A 439 -2.38 -16.72 -23.29
CA GLN A 439 -1.96 -15.38 -23.72
C GLN A 439 -0.43 -15.23 -23.68
N LEU A 440 0.21 -15.71 -22.62
CA LEU A 440 1.67 -15.68 -22.46
C LEU A 440 2.39 -16.48 -23.56
N HIS A 441 1.97 -17.72 -23.79
CA HIS A 441 2.57 -18.57 -24.83
C HIS A 441 2.35 -18.00 -26.23
N THR A 442 1.18 -17.41 -26.50
CA THR A 442 0.89 -16.77 -27.79
C THR A 442 1.81 -15.57 -28.02
N ALA A 443 1.93 -14.68 -27.03
CA ALA A 443 2.79 -13.50 -27.12
C ALA A 443 4.27 -13.86 -27.34
N ILE A 444 4.76 -14.91 -26.66
CA ILE A 444 6.15 -15.38 -26.82
C ILE A 444 6.38 -15.97 -28.21
N ASN A 445 5.46 -16.79 -28.71
CA ASN A 445 5.60 -17.36 -30.04
C ASN A 445 5.57 -16.29 -31.13
N GLU A 446 4.70 -15.28 -31.01
CA GLU A 446 4.69 -14.14 -31.92
C GLU A 446 6.00 -13.35 -31.92
N ASP A 447 6.62 -13.14 -30.76
CA ASP A 447 7.90 -12.44 -30.67
C ASP A 447 9.04 -13.26 -31.30
N LEU A 448 9.08 -14.57 -31.03
CA LEU A 448 10.05 -15.48 -31.64
C LEU A 448 9.91 -15.52 -33.17
N ASP A 449 8.69 -15.53 -33.69
CA ASP A 449 8.45 -15.52 -35.13
C ASP A 449 8.83 -14.17 -35.77
N ARG A 450 8.57 -13.04 -35.09
CA ARG A 450 9.07 -11.72 -35.53
C ARG A 450 10.60 -11.69 -35.62
N ARG A 451 11.31 -12.28 -34.65
CA ARG A 451 12.78 -12.33 -34.63
C ARG A 451 13.35 -13.22 -35.73
N LYS A 452 12.71 -14.35 -36.05
CA LYS A 452 13.09 -15.20 -37.20
C LYS A 452 12.99 -14.44 -38.52
N ILE A 453 11.92 -13.67 -38.71
CA ILE A 453 11.74 -12.85 -39.92
C ILE A 453 12.76 -11.71 -39.99
N GLY A 454 13.17 -11.17 -38.83
CA GLY A 454 14.21 -10.15 -38.71
C GLY A 454 15.66 -10.65 -38.83
N GLY A 455 15.89 -11.97 -38.95
CA GLY A 455 17.22 -12.57 -39.09
C GLY A 455 18.08 -12.54 -37.83
N VAL A 456 17.48 -12.40 -36.64
CA VAL A 456 18.17 -12.38 -35.33
C VAL A 456 18.24 -13.78 -34.69
N LEU A 457 17.58 -14.78 -35.30
CA LEU A 457 17.54 -16.17 -34.87
C LEU A 457 17.69 -17.13 -36.04
#